data_AF-A0A914A9G7-F1
#
_entry.id   AF-A0A914A9G7-F1
#
_cell.length_a   1.000
_cell.length_b   1.000
_cell.length_c   1.000
_cell.angle_alpha   90.00
_cell.angle_beta   90.00
_cell.angle_gamma   90.00
#
_symmetry.space_group_name_H-M   'P 1'
#
loop_
_entity.id
_entity.type
_entity.pdbx_description
1 polymer ?
#
loop_
_entity_poly.entity_id
_entity_poly.type
_entity_poly.pdbx_seq_one_letter_code
_entity_poly.pdbx_strand_id
1 'polypeptide(L)'
;MRRLALAALVACVFVTLMSEVLAERVCYFSQEPDARQPGRLRWFMPGSKEDRCACTSTRPGSVYMQPLHWSHPPFYTDTPIFTNDPEDIHDYFNCHGDSSCSVEGPLGMEDGRIPDERITASSFWQNRADHAPPRARLNIQGYAAAWCNEETTDNISPWIQVDFVDTVTITGLITQGRGDNDQRVTEYQVTYSDDGQSWHHVTDADGTTMKFPGNKDRNTLVTTRLPFALRTRILRIHPTAWNLYCSMRFEVIGCY
;
A
#
# COMPACT_ATOMS: atom_id res chain seq x y z
N MET A 1 44.91 -21.10 38.60
CA MET A 1 44.11 -21.79 37.55
C MET A 1 42.59 -21.61 37.63
N ARG A 2 42.00 -20.80 38.54
CA ARG A 2 40.52 -20.67 38.67
C ARG A 2 39.88 -19.40 38.05
N ARG A 3 40.66 -18.45 37.52
CA ARG A 3 40.11 -17.19 36.96
C ARG A 3 39.76 -17.24 35.47
N LEU A 4 40.36 -18.15 34.68
CA LEU A 4 40.05 -18.29 33.26
C LEU A 4 38.74 -19.05 32.99
N ALA A 5 38.34 -19.99 33.85
CA ALA A 5 37.12 -20.78 33.64
C ALA A 5 35.84 -19.94 33.82
N LEU A 6 35.85 -18.97 34.74
CA LEU A 6 34.69 -18.12 35.00
C LEU A 6 34.44 -17.12 33.87
N ALA A 7 35.50 -16.56 33.26
CA ALA A 7 35.38 -15.64 32.13
C ALA A 7 34.88 -16.35 30.86
N ALA A 8 35.33 -17.59 30.62
CA ALA A 8 34.85 -18.40 29.50
C ALA A 8 33.38 -18.81 29.66
N LEU A 9 32.95 -19.18 30.87
CA LEU A 9 31.55 -19.48 31.16
C LEU A 9 30.65 -18.25 31.00
N VAL A 10 31.07 -17.08 31.49
CA VAL A 10 30.31 -15.83 31.34
C VAL A 10 30.22 -15.41 29.87
N ALA A 11 31.32 -15.49 29.12
CA ALA A 11 31.30 -15.19 27.68
C ALA A 11 30.41 -16.17 26.89
N CYS A 12 30.45 -17.46 27.22
CA CYS A 12 29.63 -18.48 26.57
C CYS A 12 28.14 -18.29 26.88
N VAL A 13 27.79 -17.96 28.14
CA VAL A 13 26.42 -17.62 28.57
C VAL A 13 25.93 -16.33 27.90
N PHE A 14 26.77 -15.30 27.77
CA PHE A 14 26.44 -14.07 27.05
C PHE A 14 26.25 -14.31 25.53
N VAL A 15 27.07 -15.15 24.91
CA VAL A 15 26.93 -15.50 23.48
C VAL A 15 25.68 -16.35 23.25
N THR A 16 25.34 -17.28 24.14
CA THR A 16 24.07 -18.05 24.05
C THR A 16 22.84 -17.17 24.32
N LEU A 17 22.92 -16.24 25.29
CA LEU A 17 21.86 -15.26 25.55
C LEU A 17 21.66 -14.27 24.40
N MET A 18 22.73 -13.89 23.70
CA MET A 18 22.62 -13.05 22.49
C MET A 18 22.16 -13.83 21.26
N SER A 19 22.40 -15.15 21.18
CA SER A 19 21.82 -15.98 20.11
C SER A 19 20.33 -16.28 20.29
N GLU A 20 19.80 -16.10 21.50
CA GLU A 20 18.34 -16.13 21.77
C GLU A 20 17.68 -14.76 21.50
N VAL A 21 18.46 -13.69 21.32
CA VAL A 21 17.97 -12.37 20.93
C VAL A 21 17.98 -12.29 19.39
N LEU A 22 16.79 -12.54 18.82
CA LEU A 22 16.40 -12.41 17.41
C LEU A 22 16.74 -13.63 16.52
N ALA A 23 16.17 -14.79 16.81
CA ALA A 23 15.92 -15.77 15.75
C ALA A 23 14.94 -15.16 14.72
N GLU A 24 15.43 -14.82 13.52
CA GLU A 24 14.61 -14.30 12.42
C GLU A 24 13.50 -15.34 12.10
N ARG A 25 12.24 -14.97 12.30
CA ARG A 25 11.08 -15.78 11.95
C ARG A 25 10.59 -15.37 10.56
N VAL A 26 11.13 -16.04 9.55
CA VAL A 26 10.72 -15.85 8.15
C VAL A 26 9.44 -16.63 7.87
N CYS A 27 8.40 -15.93 7.44
CA CYS A 27 7.11 -16.51 7.08
C CYS A 27 6.90 -16.46 5.56
N TYR A 28 6.28 -17.51 5.01
CA TYR A 28 6.19 -17.69 3.55
C TYR A 28 4.76 -17.56 3.04
N PHE A 29 4.60 -16.77 1.99
CA PHE A 29 3.38 -16.69 1.20
C PHE A 29 3.50 -17.59 -0.04
N SER A 30 2.44 -18.35 -0.31
CA SER A 30 2.30 -19.23 -1.49
C SER A 30 1.08 -18.82 -2.31
N GLN A 31 1.11 -19.09 -3.63
CA GLN A 31 -0.06 -18.97 -4.48
C GLN A 31 -0.78 -20.31 -4.63
N GLU A 32 -2.11 -20.27 -4.58
CA GLU A 32 -2.97 -21.41 -4.90
C GLU A 32 -4.12 -20.98 -5.84
N PRO A 33 -4.71 -21.92 -6.60
CA PRO A 33 -5.94 -21.64 -7.34
C PRO A 33 -7.06 -21.13 -6.42
N ASP A 34 -7.69 -20.02 -6.79
CA ASP A 34 -8.84 -19.51 -6.06
C ASP A 34 -10.06 -20.40 -6.31
N ALA A 35 -10.48 -21.13 -5.28
CA ALA A 35 -11.65 -21.99 -5.33
C ALA A 35 -12.94 -21.25 -5.72
N ARG A 36 -12.99 -19.92 -5.57
CA ARG A 36 -14.15 -19.09 -5.93
C ARG A 36 -14.14 -18.64 -7.40
N GLN A 37 -12.99 -18.66 -8.08
CA GLN A 37 -12.82 -18.08 -9.41
C GLN A 37 -11.91 -18.96 -10.28
N PRO A 38 -12.48 -19.72 -11.24
CA PRO A 38 -11.69 -20.57 -12.14
C PRO A 38 -10.60 -19.79 -12.88
N GLY A 39 -9.36 -20.27 -12.81
CA GLY A 39 -8.20 -19.67 -13.50
C GLY A 39 -7.53 -18.50 -12.78
N ARG A 40 -8.07 -18.07 -11.63
CA ARG A 40 -7.43 -17.03 -10.79
C ARG A 40 -6.55 -17.68 -9.71
N LEU A 41 -5.40 -17.10 -9.44
CA LEU A 41 -4.56 -17.44 -8.28
C LEU A 41 -4.83 -16.46 -7.14
N ARG A 42 -4.69 -16.92 -5.90
CA ARG A 42 -4.71 -16.09 -4.69
C ARG A 42 -3.53 -16.43 -3.81
N TRP A 43 -3.12 -15.46 -3.00
CA TRP A 43 -2.04 -15.66 -2.03
C TRP A 43 -2.59 -16.20 -0.72
N PHE A 44 -1.82 -17.08 -0.10
CA PHE A 44 -2.13 -17.59 1.21
C PHE A 44 -0.91 -17.69 2.12
N MET A 45 -1.15 -17.47 3.41
CA MET A 45 -0.18 -17.72 4.47
C MET A 45 -0.80 -18.67 5.51
N PRO A 46 -0.12 -19.77 5.84
CA PRO A 46 -0.56 -20.68 6.90
C PRO A 46 -0.41 -20.09 8.30
N GLY A 47 -1.18 -20.63 9.26
CA GLY A 47 -1.04 -20.33 10.69
C GLY A 47 -2.11 -19.40 11.26
N SER A 48 -2.17 -19.34 12.59
CA SER A 48 -3.03 -18.44 13.37
C SER A 48 -2.61 -16.97 13.22
N LYS A 49 -3.39 -16.04 13.76
CA LYS A 49 -3.00 -14.62 13.77
C LYS A 49 -1.72 -14.44 14.58
N GLU A 50 -1.64 -15.11 15.72
CA GLU A 50 -0.50 -15.13 16.62
C GLU A 50 0.77 -15.61 15.91
N ASP A 51 0.66 -16.65 15.07
CA ASP A 51 1.78 -17.14 14.26
C ASP A 51 2.26 -16.09 13.26
N ARG A 52 1.32 -15.43 12.57
CA ARG A 52 1.62 -14.35 11.61
C ARG A 52 2.23 -13.12 12.28
N CYS A 53 1.83 -12.86 13.52
CA CYS A 53 2.33 -11.77 14.34
C CYS A 53 3.68 -12.05 15.01
N ALA A 54 4.18 -13.26 14.89
CA ALA A 54 5.54 -13.58 15.31
C ALA A 54 6.55 -13.47 14.16
N CYS A 55 6.10 -13.18 12.94
CA CYS A 55 6.97 -13.08 11.77
C CYS A 55 7.82 -11.81 11.87
N THR A 56 9.13 -11.94 11.62
CA THR A 56 10.06 -10.80 11.52
C THR A 56 10.44 -10.48 10.08
N SER A 57 10.11 -11.38 9.14
CA SER A 57 10.26 -11.20 7.70
C SER A 57 9.20 -12.03 6.98
N THR A 58 8.70 -11.55 5.85
CA THR A 58 7.77 -12.27 4.98
C THR A 58 8.34 -12.37 3.58
N ARG A 59 8.22 -13.54 2.92
CA ARG A 59 8.80 -13.80 1.58
C ARG A 59 7.93 -14.71 0.72
N PRO A 60 8.04 -14.63 -0.62
CA PRO A 60 7.48 -15.65 -1.50
C PRO A 60 8.17 -16.99 -1.27
N GLY A 61 7.42 -18.09 -1.23
CA GLY A 61 8.01 -19.41 -1.17
C GLY A 61 6.99 -20.53 -1.05
N SER A 62 7.35 -21.72 -1.53
CA SER A 62 6.55 -22.92 -1.33
C SER A 62 6.54 -23.29 0.15
N VAL A 63 5.36 -23.35 0.77
CA VAL A 63 5.24 -23.85 2.15
C VAL A 63 5.59 -25.34 2.17
N TYR A 64 6.77 -25.69 2.68
CA TYR A 64 7.05 -27.07 3.11
C TYR A 64 6.47 -27.28 4.50
N MET A 65 5.17 -27.60 4.58
CA MET A 65 4.62 -28.24 5.76
C MET A 65 3.99 -29.55 5.34
N GLN A 66 4.52 -30.65 5.90
CA GLN A 66 3.84 -31.94 5.81
C GLN A 66 2.40 -31.77 6.31
N PRO A 67 1.40 -32.35 5.63
CA PRO A 67 0.01 -32.13 5.96
C PRO A 67 -0.33 -32.86 7.26
N LEU A 68 -0.22 -32.16 8.38
CA LEU A 68 -0.80 -32.57 9.65
C LEU A 68 -1.72 -31.45 10.10
N HIS A 69 -2.98 -31.56 9.68
CA HIS A 69 -4.15 -30.93 10.28
C HIS A 69 -3.93 -29.46 10.68
N TRP A 70 -4.22 -28.55 9.76
CA TRP A 70 -4.29 -27.13 10.06
C TRP A 70 -5.27 -26.89 11.22
N SER A 71 -4.76 -26.59 12.41
CA SER A 71 -5.59 -26.22 13.56
C SER A 71 -6.32 -24.89 13.32
N HIS A 72 -5.81 -24.08 12.40
CA HIS A 72 -6.34 -22.76 12.05
C HIS A 72 -6.43 -22.58 10.53
N PRO A 73 -7.48 -21.89 10.03
CA PRO A 73 -7.60 -21.60 8.61
C PRO A 73 -6.48 -20.66 8.15
N PRO A 74 -5.91 -20.88 6.95
CA PRO A 74 -4.92 -19.98 6.37
C PRO A 74 -5.52 -18.61 6.07
N PHE A 75 -4.68 -17.59 6.13
CA PHE A 75 -5.02 -16.24 5.69
C PHE A 75 -4.95 -16.15 4.17
N TYR A 76 -5.98 -15.60 3.54
CA TYR A 76 -6.05 -15.42 2.08
C TYR A 76 -6.15 -13.95 1.71
N THR A 77 -5.46 -13.57 0.63
CA THR A 77 -5.45 -12.19 0.13
C THR A 77 -5.26 -12.17 -1.38
N ASP A 78 -5.74 -11.10 -2.01
CA ASP A 78 -5.46 -10.78 -3.41
C ASP A 78 -4.07 -10.14 -3.55
N THR A 79 -3.58 -9.49 -2.50
CA THR A 79 -2.29 -8.80 -2.45
C THR A 79 -1.50 -9.28 -1.22
N PRO A 80 -0.39 -10.00 -1.38
CA PRO A 80 0.45 -10.42 -0.27
C PRO A 80 1.24 -9.22 0.27
N ILE A 81 1.64 -9.29 1.53
CA ILE A 81 2.74 -8.47 2.02
C ILE A 81 4.02 -9.29 1.93
N PHE A 82 5.07 -8.68 1.40
CA PHE A 82 6.38 -9.18 1.72
C PHE A 82 7.36 -8.04 2.00
N THR A 83 8.02 -8.16 3.14
CA THR A 83 8.82 -7.09 3.74
C THR A 83 9.72 -7.73 4.79
N ASN A 84 10.85 -7.09 5.03
CA ASN A 84 11.74 -7.41 6.15
C ASN A 84 11.56 -6.43 7.32
N ASP A 85 10.53 -5.58 7.26
CA ASP A 85 10.16 -4.66 8.33
C ASP A 85 9.11 -5.32 9.24
N PRO A 86 9.42 -5.57 10.53
CA PRO A 86 8.46 -6.12 11.48
C PRO A 86 7.23 -5.23 11.72
N GLU A 87 7.34 -3.91 11.60
CA GLU A 87 6.19 -3.00 11.78
C GLU A 87 5.18 -3.18 10.65
N ASP A 88 5.64 -3.20 9.39
CA ASP A 88 4.79 -3.46 8.23
C ASP A 88 4.06 -4.82 8.33
N ILE A 89 4.75 -5.87 8.79
CA ILE A 89 4.17 -7.21 9.01
C ILE A 89 3.08 -7.14 10.07
N HIS A 90 3.40 -6.49 11.20
CA HIS A 90 2.48 -6.39 12.32
C HIS A 90 1.24 -5.57 11.96
N ASP A 91 1.39 -4.50 11.20
CA ASP A 91 0.27 -3.69 10.72
C ASP A 91 -0.58 -4.47 9.72
N TYR A 92 0.02 -5.19 8.78
CA TYR A 92 -0.73 -6.00 7.81
C TYR A 92 -1.57 -7.11 8.45
N PHE A 93 -1.03 -7.77 9.48
CA PHE A 93 -1.74 -8.82 10.21
C PHE A 93 -2.49 -8.32 11.45
N ASN A 94 -2.56 -7.00 11.66
CA ASN A 94 -3.21 -6.34 12.81
C ASN A 94 -2.73 -6.88 14.17
N CYS A 95 -1.42 -7.05 14.34
CA CYS A 95 -0.79 -7.77 15.45
C CYS A 95 -0.77 -7.05 16.79
N HIS A 96 -0.88 -5.73 16.75
CA HIS A 96 -0.88 -4.90 17.95
C HIS A 96 -2.20 -4.94 18.74
N GLY A 97 -3.13 -5.82 18.36
CA GLY A 97 -4.40 -6.01 19.06
C GLY A 97 -5.39 -4.87 18.89
N ASP A 98 -4.94 -3.69 18.45
CA ASP A 98 -5.77 -2.52 18.15
C ASP A 98 -4.93 -1.49 17.34
N SER A 99 -4.77 -1.72 16.04
CA SER A 99 -4.28 -0.77 15.02
C SER A 99 -4.33 -1.52 13.68
N SER A 100 -4.79 -0.94 12.57
CA SER A 100 -4.44 0.42 12.15
C SER A 100 -5.63 1.30 11.77
N CYS A 101 -6.86 0.78 11.72
CA CYS A 101 -8.12 1.53 11.65
C CYS A 101 -9.30 0.66 12.13
N SER A 102 -9.90 0.94 13.30
CA SER A 102 -11.07 0.18 13.79
C SER A 102 -12.32 0.41 12.94
N VAL A 103 -12.38 1.56 12.25
CA VAL A 103 -13.34 1.89 11.19
C VAL A 103 -12.58 2.56 10.05
N GLU A 104 -12.31 1.81 8.98
CA GLU A 104 -11.77 2.39 7.76
C GLU A 104 -12.85 3.15 6.99
N GLY A 105 -12.47 4.27 6.37
CA GLY A 105 -13.36 5.02 5.51
C GLY A 105 -12.65 6.03 4.61
N PRO A 106 -13.42 6.80 3.83
CA PRO A 106 -12.90 7.92 3.05
C PRO A 106 -12.19 8.93 3.95
N LEU A 107 -10.98 9.35 3.58
CA LEU A 107 -10.21 10.34 4.33
C LEU A 107 -10.62 11.79 4.01
N GLY A 108 -11.35 12.00 2.92
CA GLY A 108 -12.09 13.24 2.71
C GLY A 108 -11.93 13.90 1.35
N MET A 109 -11.54 13.15 0.31
CA MET A 109 -11.46 13.70 -1.04
C MET A 109 -12.87 14.01 -1.56
N GLU A 110 -13.79 13.06 -1.52
CA GLU A 110 -15.14 13.21 -2.06
C GLU A 110 -15.97 14.25 -1.31
N ASP A 111 -15.92 14.23 0.02
CA ASP A 111 -16.78 15.04 0.88
C ASP A 111 -16.22 16.42 1.27
N GLY A 112 -15.00 16.73 0.83
CA GLY A 112 -14.39 18.04 1.05
C GLY A 112 -13.71 18.22 2.40
N ARG A 113 -13.63 17.19 3.27
CA ARG A 113 -12.85 17.29 4.52
C ARG A 113 -11.37 17.56 4.28
N ILE A 114 -10.82 17.04 3.18
CA ILE A 114 -9.51 17.46 2.67
C ILE A 114 -9.74 18.74 1.87
N PRO A 115 -9.20 19.90 2.29
CA PRO A 115 -9.45 21.18 1.61
C PRO A 115 -8.64 21.29 0.31
N ASP A 116 -9.08 22.14 -0.61
CA ASP A 116 -8.52 22.25 -1.97
C ASP A 116 -7.01 22.54 -1.98
N GLU A 117 -6.53 23.35 -1.03
CA GLU A 117 -5.12 23.75 -0.93
C GLU A 117 -4.19 22.59 -0.58
N ARG A 118 -4.76 21.48 -0.09
CA ARG A 118 -4.03 20.25 0.24
C ARG A 118 -3.89 19.29 -0.94
N ILE A 119 -4.54 19.60 -2.06
CA ILE A 119 -4.50 18.78 -3.27
C ILE A 119 -3.65 19.53 -4.31
N THR A 120 -2.50 18.95 -4.64
CA THR A 120 -1.55 19.55 -5.59
C THR A 120 -1.10 18.53 -6.62
N ALA A 121 -0.64 18.98 -7.79
CA ALA A 121 -0.15 18.10 -8.84
C ALA A 121 1.09 18.69 -9.52
N SER A 122 1.79 17.87 -10.30
CA SER A 122 2.91 18.29 -11.14
C SER A 122 2.53 19.38 -12.14
N SER A 123 1.34 19.25 -12.73
CA SER A 123 0.76 20.19 -13.69
C SER A 123 -0.71 19.88 -13.89
N PHE A 124 -1.41 20.72 -14.65
CA PHE A 124 -2.78 20.49 -15.07
C PHE A 124 -3.07 21.20 -16.39
N TRP A 125 -3.98 20.64 -17.18
CA TRP A 125 -4.24 21.03 -18.57
C TRP A 125 -4.34 22.55 -18.75
N GLN A 126 -3.38 23.12 -19.49
CA GLN A 126 -3.31 24.54 -19.86
C GLN A 126 -3.45 25.50 -18.67
N ASN A 127 -3.09 25.08 -17.46
CA ASN A 127 -3.35 25.81 -16.22
C ASN A 127 -4.82 26.26 -16.05
N ARG A 128 -5.79 25.50 -16.60
CA ARG A 128 -7.23 25.80 -16.46
C ARG A 128 -7.78 25.26 -15.15
N ALA A 129 -8.45 26.12 -14.38
CA ALA A 129 -9.05 25.75 -13.08
C ALA A 129 -10.02 24.56 -13.17
N ASP A 130 -10.71 24.39 -14.30
CA ASP A 130 -11.62 23.28 -14.55
C ASP A 130 -10.95 21.89 -14.57
N HIS A 131 -9.61 21.84 -14.70
CA HIS A 131 -8.79 20.64 -14.71
C HIS A 131 -7.80 20.58 -13.53
N ALA A 132 -7.87 21.53 -12.61
CA ALA A 132 -6.94 21.67 -11.49
C ALA A 132 -6.98 20.47 -10.54
N PRO A 133 -5.96 20.27 -9.68
CA PRO A 133 -5.89 19.11 -8.77
C PRO A 133 -7.14 18.89 -7.89
N PRO A 134 -7.82 19.92 -7.36
CA PRO A 134 -9.08 19.73 -6.62
C PRO A 134 -10.22 19.10 -7.44
N ARG A 135 -10.12 19.07 -8.77
CA ARG A 135 -11.07 18.36 -9.64
C ARG A 135 -10.84 16.84 -9.62
N ALA A 136 -9.84 16.35 -8.92
CA ALA A 136 -9.58 14.92 -8.74
C ALA A 136 -10.46 14.26 -7.66
N ARG A 137 -11.39 14.97 -7.04
CA ARG A 137 -12.28 14.37 -6.02
C ARG A 137 -13.14 13.27 -6.64
N LEU A 138 -13.27 12.13 -5.96
CA LEU A 138 -14.13 11.02 -6.39
C LEU A 138 -15.56 11.51 -6.64
N ASN A 139 -16.24 10.91 -7.62
CA ASN A 139 -17.62 11.23 -8.00
C ASN A 139 -17.90 12.69 -8.39
N ILE A 140 -16.89 13.57 -8.51
CA ILE A 140 -17.11 14.93 -8.98
C ILE A 140 -17.81 14.93 -10.35
N GLN A 141 -18.76 15.84 -10.52
CA GLN A 141 -19.60 15.96 -11.72
C GLN A 141 -19.36 17.30 -12.43
N GLY A 142 -20.04 17.48 -13.56
CA GLY A 142 -20.03 18.71 -14.36
C GLY A 142 -18.97 18.71 -15.45
N TYR A 143 -18.65 19.91 -15.96
CA TYR A 143 -17.63 20.10 -16.97
C TYR A 143 -16.24 19.78 -16.41
N ALA A 144 -15.41 19.07 -17.18
CA ALA A 144 -14.06 18.71 -16.76
C ALA A 144 -14.00 18.04 -15.38
N ALA A 145 -14.81 16.99 -15.25
CA ALA A 145 -14.99 16.20 -14.04
C ALA A 145 -13.81 15.25 -13.77
N ALA A 146 -12.59 15.80 -13.70
CA ALA A 146 -11.36 15.16 -13.22
C ALA A 146 -10.23 16.20 -13.15
N TRP A 147 -9.18 15.89 -12.38
CA TRP A 147 -7.87 16.46 -12.68
C TRP A 147 -7.37 15.88 -14.00
N CYS A 148 -6.82 16.74 -14.85
CA CYS A 148 -6.21 16.34 -16.12
C CYS A 148 -4.80 16.95 -16.18
N ASN A 149 -3.77 16.13 -16.39
CA ASN A 149 -2.39 16.60 -16.47
C ASN A 149 -2.14 17.51 -17.70
N GLU A 150 -1.04 18.26 -17.76
CA GLU A 150 -0.63 18.98 -18.99
C GLU A 150 -0.22 18.02 -20.14
N GLU A 151 -0.47 18.41 -21.40
CA GLU A 151 -0.18 17.57 -22.58
C GLU A 151 1.20 17.94 -23.05
N THR A 152 2.21 17.16 -22.68
CA THR A 152 3.56 17.40 -23.19
C THR A 152 4.09 16.14 -23.86
N THR A 153 4.66 16.32 -25.05
CA THR A 153 5.28 15.25 -25.83
C THR A 153 6.65 14.95 -25.22
N ASP A 154 6.80 13.70 -24.75
CA ASP A 154 8.00 13.01 -24.26
C ASP A 154 8.31 13.11 -22.74
N ASN A 155 8.55 11.93 -22.13
CA ASN A 155 9.09 11.71 -20.78
C ASN A 155 8.34 12.37 -19.60
N ILE A 156 7.01 12.33 -19.59
CA ILE A 156 6.25 12.84 -18.44
C ILE A 156 6.26 11.86 -17.27
N SER A 157 6.46 12.37 -16.07
CA SER A 157 6.24 11.66 -14.79
C SER A 157 5.20 12.44 -13.99
N PRO A 158 3.92 12.42 -14.41
CA PRO A 158 2.88 13.20 -13.77
C PRO A 158 2.64 12.68 -12.37
N TRP A 159 2.29 13.58 -11.47
CA TRP A 159 1.86 13.19 -10.13
C TRP A 159 0.76 14.08 -9.62
N ILE A 160 -0.09 13.52 -8.76
CA ILE A 160 -1.05 14.25 -7.93
C ILE A 160 -0.88 13.77 -6.49
N GLN A 161 -0.95 14.69 -5.54
CA GLN A 161 -0.73 14.39 -4.13
C GLN A 161 -1.77 15.05 -3.23
N VAL A 162 -1.85 14.49 -2.03
CA VAL A 162 -2.66 14.98 -0.92
C VAL A 162 -1.76 15.14 0.30
N ASP A 163 -1.78 16.32 0.91
CA ASP A 163 -1.19 16.60 2.23
C ASP A 163 -2.27 16.54 3.31
N PHE A 164 -2.24 15.52 4.17
CA PHE A 164 -3.22 15.35 5.24
C PHE A 164 -2.99 16.29 6.43
N VAL A 165 -1.93 17.10 6.41
CA VAL A 165 -1.46 17.98 7.51
C VAL A 165 -0.91 17.22 8.70
N ASP A 166 -1.67 16.24 9.18
CA ASP A 166 -1.29 15.31 10.24
C ASP A 166 -0.98 13.92 9.65
N THR A 167 -0.26 13.11 10.43
CA THR A 167 0.01 11.72 10.07
C THR A 167 -1.28 10.91 10.15
N VAL A 168 -1.64 10.25 9.04
CA VAL A 168 -2.81 9.36 8.93
C VAL A 168 -2.37 7.94 8.61
N THR A 169 -3.27 6.99 8.82
CA THR A 169 -3.11 5.62 8.32
C THR A 169 -3.86 5.48 7.00
N ILE A 170 -3.17 5.09 5.93
CA ILE A 170 -3.72 4.89 4.59
C ILE A 170 -3.68 3.40 4.26
N THR A 171 -4.82 2.82 3.91
CA THR A 171 -4.94 1.38 3.62
C THR A 171 -5.39 1.08 2.19
N GLY A 172 -5.75 2.11 1.41
CA GLY A 172 -6.14 1.93 0.03
C GLY A 172 -6.51 3.21 -0.70
N LEU A 173 -6.87 3.03 -1.96
CA LEU A 173 -7.30 4.06 -2.89
C LEU A 173 -8.58 3.60 -3.61
N ILE A 174 -9.46 4.53 -3.93
CA ILE A 174 -10.54 4.34 -4.90
C ILE A 174 -10.27 5.28 -6.06
N THR A 175 -10.35 4.80 -7.30
CA THR A 175 -10.09 5.62 -8.50
C THR A 175 -11.26 5.58 -9.48
N GLN A 176 -11.39 6.64 -10.28
CA GLN A 176 -12.30 6.79 -11.42
C GLN A 176 -11.60 7.52 -12.57
N GLY A 177 -12.07 7.27 -13.81
CA GLY A 177 -11.74 8.11 -14.96
C GLY A 177 -12.45 9.47 -14.93
N ARG A 178 -12.31 10.27 -15.98
CA ARG A 178 -13.00 11.56 -16.14
C ARG A 178 -14.50 11.38 -16.35
N GLY A 179 -15.33 12.16 -15.66
CA GLY A 179 -16.79 11.99 -15.69
C GLY A 179 -17.46 12.31 -17.04
N ASP A 180 -16.91 13.28 -17.78
CA ASP A 180 -17.52 13.85 -18.99
C ASP A 180 -16.78 13.48 -20.30
N ASN A 181 -15.73 12.64 -20.26
CA ASN A 181 -15.00 12.15 -21.46
C ASN A 181 -14.31 10.81 -21.17
N ASP A 182 -13.98 10.01 -22.19
CA ASP A 182 -13.31 8.69 -22.09
C ASP A 182 -11.82 8.77 -21.71
N GLN A 183 -11.42 9.74 -20.90
CA GLN A 183 -10.03 9.91 -20.44
C GLN A 183 -9.86 9.27 -19.07
N ARG A 184 -8.80 8.48 -18.88
CA ARG A 184 -8.59 7.73 -17.63
C ARG A 184 -7.16 7.23 -17.46
N VAL A 185 -6.67 7.26 -16.24
CA VAL A 185 -5.47 6.53 -15.81
C VAL A 185 -5.77 5.03 -15.75
N THR A 186 -4.89 4.21 -16.33
CA THR A 186 -5.03 2.75 -16.42
C THR A 186 -3.98 2.00 -15.59
N GLU A 187 -2.88 2.67 -15.22
CA GLU A 187 -1.86 2.16 -14.32
C GLU A 187 -1.25 3.33 -13.54
N TYR A 188 -0.92 3.13 -12.28
CA TYR A 188 -0.23 4.12 -11.46
C TYR A 188 0.69 3.49 -10.42
N GLN A 189 1.63 4.27 -9.91
CA GLN A 189 2.45 3.94 -8.74
C GLN A 189 2.11 4.89 -7.59
N VAL A 190 2.51 4.52 -6.38
CA VAL A 190 2.26 5.32 -5.18
C VAL A 190 3.57 5.57 -4.45
N THR A 191 3.78 6.81 -4.03
CA THR A 191 4.82 7.19 -3.08
C THR A 191 4.23 7.92 -1.90
N TYR A 192 4.90 7.87 -0.77
CA TYR A 192 4.50 8.57 0.44
C TYR A 192 5.69 9.29 1.08
N SER A 193 5.39 10.27 1.94
CA SER A 193 6.38 11.13 2.57
C SER A 193 5.79 11.83 3.80
N ASP A 194 6.62 12.05 4.82
CA ASP A 194 6.23 12.80 6.01
C ASP A 194 6.66 14.27 5.98
N ASP A 195 7.66 14.59 5.15
CA ASP A 195 8.29 15.91 5.06
C ASP A 195 8.12 16.58 3.68
N GLY A 196 7.61 15.85 2.68
CA GLY A 196 7.46 16.29 1.30
C GLY A 196 8.78 16.33 0.51
N GLN A 197 9.90 15.94 1.11
CA GLN A 197 11.24 15.97 0.54
C GLN A 197 11.79 14.56 0.30
N SER A 198 11.67 13.69 1.31
CA SER A 198 12.07 12.29 1.27
C SER A 198 10.86 11.44 0.88
N TRP A 199 10.96 10.76 -0.27
CA TRP A 199 9.84 9.99 -0.82
C TRP A 199 10.16 8.50 -0.82
N HIS A 200 9.20 7.71 -0.36
CA HIS A 200 9.27 6.26 -0.33
C HIS A 200 8.28 5.68 -1.33
N HIS A 201 8.71 4.69 -2.10
CA HIS A 201 7.81 3.95 -3.00
C HIS A 201 7.05 2.88 -2.24
N VAL A 202 5.81 2.63 -2.61
CA VAL A 202 5.14 1.39 -2.24
C VAL A 202 5.73 0.26 -3.07
N THR A 203 6.40 -0.67 -2.42
CA THR A 203 7.13 -1.77 -3.06
C THR A 203 6.49 -3.12 -2.73
N ASP A 204 6.79 -4.11 -3.56
CA ASP A 204 6.53 -5.51 -3.28
C ASP A 204 7.61 -6.12 -2.36
N ALA A 205 7.54 -7.45 -2.23
CA ALA A 205 8.47 -8.31 -1.51
C ALA A 205 9.94 -7.97 -1.66
N ASP A 206 10.29 -7.73 -2.93
CA ASP A 206 11.64 -7.80 -3.42
C ASP A 206 12.21 -6.38 -3.52
N GLY A 207 11.47 -5.40 -2.98
CA GLY A 207 11.79 -3.97 -3.08
C GLY A 207 11.45 -3.38 -4.45
N THR A 208 10.68 -4.09 -5.30
CA THR A 208 10.29 -3.57 -6.61
C THR A 208 9.08 -2.66 -6.47
N THR A 209 9.12 -1.47 -7.06
CA THR A 209 8.00 -0.52 -7.03
C THR A 209 6.73 -1.13 -7.61
N MET A 210 5.67 -1.19 -6.81
CA MET A 210 4.38 -1.74 -7.23
C MET A 210 3.70 -0.85 -8.26
N LYS A 211 3.12 -1.50 -9.27
CA LYS A 211 2.22 -0.90 -10.26
C LYS A 211 0.79 -1.33 -9.95
N PHE A 212 -0.06 -0.37 -9.68
CA PHE A 212 -1.47 -0.59 -9.36
C PHE A 212 -2.34 -0.44 -10.60
N PRO A 213 -3.35 -1.32 -10.78
CA PRO A 213 -4.29 -1.19 -11.88
C PRO A 213 -5.19 0.04 -11.67
N GLY A 214 -5.34 0.83 -12.73
CA GLY A 214 -6.27 1.95 -12.79
C GLY A 214 -7.64 1.56 -13.36
N ASN A 215 -8.29 2.53 -14.00
CA ASN A 215 -9.67 2.40 -14.48
C ASN A 215 -9.78 1.82 -15.88
N LYS A 216 -10.88 1.11 -16.15
CA LYS A 216 -11.22 0.59 -17.48
C LYS A 216 -12.19 1.46 -18.24
N ASP A 217 -12.98 2.28 -17.53
CA ASP A 217 -13.98 3.19 -18.08
C ASP A 217 -14.03 4.50 -17.25
N ARG A 218 -15.02 5.35 -17.54
CA ARG A 218 -15.17 6.67 -16.90
C ARG A 218 -15.55 6.61 -15.42
N ASN A 219 -16.43 5.69 -15.03
CA ASN A 219 -17.26 5.83 -13.83
C ASN A 219 -17.21 4.64 -12.87
N THR A 220 -16.79 3.46 -13.32
CA THR A 220 -16.62 2.30 -12.44
C THR A 220 -15.55 2.59 -11.40
N LEU A 221 -15.95 2.53 -10.12
CA LEU A 221 -15.05 2.63 -8.98
C LEU A 221 -14.08 1.44 -9.00
N VAL A 222 -12.78 1.73 -8.99
CA VAL A 222 -11.74 0.72 -8.81
C VAL A 222 -11.12 0.93 -7.44
N THR A 223 -11.35 -0.02 -6.53
CA THR A 223 -10.74 -0.01 -5.20
C THR A 223 -9.46 -0.83 -5.23
N THR A 224 -8.36 -0.24 -4.79
CA THR A 224 -7.05 -0.86 -4.66
C THR A 224 -6.61 -0.80 -3.21
N ARG A 225 -6.33 -1.97 -2.61
CA ARG A 225 -5.73 -2.04 -1.28
C ARG A 225 -4.21 -1.97 -1.39
N LEU A 226 -3.60 -1.24 -0.48
CA LEU A 226 -2.15 -1.22 -0.36
C LEU A 226 -1.67 -2.53 0.27
N PRO A 227 -0.46 -3.00 -0.07
CA PRO A 227 0.11 -4.22 0.49
C PRO A 227 0.35 -4.13 2.01
N PHE A 228 0.43 -2.93 2.56
CA PHE A 228 0.52 -2.63 3.99
C PHE A 228 -0.13 -1.27 4.25
N ALA A 229 -0.51 -1.03 5.50
CA ALA A 229 -1.02 0.27 5.92
C ALA A 229 0.13 1.29 5.93
N LEU A 230 -0.02 2.41 5.24
CA LEU A 230 0.97 3.48 5.26
C LEU A 230 0.62 4.47 6.36
N ARG A 231 1.50 4.61 7.34
CA ARG A 231 1.39 5.68 8.33
C ARG A 231 2.20 6.89 7.85
N THR A 232 1.52 7.87 7.25
CA THR A 232 2.21 8.99 6.61
C THR A 232 1.38 10.27 6.56
N ARG A 233 2.02 11.42 6.33
CA ARG A 233 1.34 12.71 6.15
C ARG A 233 0.99 13.02 4.69
N ILE A 234 1.78 12.55 3.72
CA ILE A 234 1.61 12.94 2.31
C ILE A 234 1.57 11.68 1.45
N LEU A 235 0.52 11.56 0.65
CA LEU A 235 0.38 10.51 -0.36
C LEU A 235 0.46 11.13 -1.75
N ARG A 236 1.25 10.53 -2.63
CA ARG A 236 1.39 10.95 -4.03
C ARG A 236 1.14 9.77 -4.97
N ILE A 237 0.25 9.97 -5.93
CA ILE A 237 -0.07 9.02 -6.99
C ILE A 237 0.65 9.46 -8.26
N HIS A 238 1.32 8.51 -8.91
CA HIS A 238 2.07 8.71 -10.16
C HIS A 238 1.43 7.89 -11.28
N PRO A 239 0.56 8.49 -12.12
CA PRO A 239 0.07 7.81 -13.30
C PRO A 239 1.21 7.36 -14.23
N THR A 240 1.26 6.07 -14.56
CA THR A 240 2.29 5.47 -15.44
C THR A 240 1.72 5.04 -16.79
N ALA A 241 0.41 4.85 -16.89
CA ALA A 241 -0.28 4.64 -18.16
C ALA A 241 -1.70 5.21 -18.11
N TRP A 242 -2.21 5.64 -19.26
CA TRP A 242 -3.56 6.19 -19.41
C TRP A 242 -4.11 5.92 -20.81
N ASN A 243 -5.43 6.01 -20.96
CA ASN A 243 -6.11 5.97 -22.24
C ASN A 243 -6.59 7.37 -22.63
N LEU A 244 -6.31 7.76 -23.88
CA LEU A 244 -6.46 9.11 -24.44
C LEU A 244 -5.62 10.16 -23.72
N TYR A 245 -5.90 10.39 -22.44
CA TYR A 245 -5.33 11.49 -21.69
C TYR A 245 -5.18 11.16 -20.21
N CYS A 246 -4.13 11.67 -19.56
CA CYS A 246 -3.88 11.43 -18.15
C CYS A 246 -4.92 12.22 -17.33
N SER A 247 -5.93 11.51 -16.85
CA SER A 247 -7.05 12.09 -16.12
C SER A 247 -7.56 11.13 -15.07
N MET A 248 -7.78 11.62 -13.86
CA MET A 248 -8.24 10.78 -12.76
C MET A 248 -9.06 11.56 -11.73
N ARG A 249 -9.96 10.81 -11.10
CA ARG A 249 -10.60 11.13 -9.83
C ARG A 249 -10.23 10.04 -8.82
N PHE A 250 -10.12 10.37 -7.54
CA PHE A 250 -9.78 9.42 -6.51
C PHE A 250 -10.29 9.80 -5.12
N GLU A 251 -10.32 8.80 -4.25
CA GLU A 251 -10.47 8.90 -2.80
C GLU A 251 -9.36 8.10 -2.13
N VAL A 252 -8.94 8.54 -0.95
CA VAL A 252 -7.98 7.82 -0.11
C VAL A 252 -8.75 7.15 1.02
N ILE A 253 -8.51 5.85 1.24
CA ILE A 253 -9.16 5.07 2.30
C ILE A 253 -8.17 4.88 3.44
N GLY A 254 -8.66 5.07 4.66
CA GLY A 254 -7.86 4.92 5.86
C GLY A 254 -8.60 5.39 7.12
N CYS A 255 -7.85 5.93 8.06
CA CYS A 255 -8.36 6.62 9.24
C CYS A 255 -7.34 7.63 9.79
N TYR A 256 -7.83 8.49 10.67
CA TYR A 256 -7.06 9.45 11.47
C TYR A 256 -6.77 8.88 12.85
#